data_AF-A0A562TKI3-F1
#
_entry.id   AF-A0A562TKI3-F1
#
_cell.length_a   1.000
_cell.length_b   1.000
_cell.length_c   1.000
_cell.angle_alpha   90.00
_cell.angle_beta   90.00
_cell.angle_gamma   90.00
#
_symmetry.space_group_name_H-M   'P 1'
#
loop_
_entity.id
_entity.type
_entity.pdbx_description
1 polymer ?
#
loop_
_entity_poly.entity_id
_entity_poly.type
_entity_poly.pdbx_seq_one_letter_code
_entity_poly.pdbx_strand_id
1 'polypeptide(L)'
;MLQKTLKTTTAKLKVSIPEKLDDITLGQLIDLQENPNINDLEAISILANIPLQDLQNVSDIHELYQLAEPVLAFADQIKYLFNSDAIPQTITFNLAGGSKKINVMSNLSVEPAGAFMATREIIADEISEQVKLYGDDWQRYYNPSLKACCQVLAHYFYCRATGKPYNEYEAEEFTTEIKKLRVTEVLPISKHFFTCYPALSKPKTGYWHRLLQRWRNGQAYKTSKSLNISTP
;
A
#
# COMPACT_ATOMS: atom_id res chain seq x y z
N MET A 1 -10.13 4.50 16.98
CA MET A 1 -11.36 4.16 16.23
C MET A 1 -12.58 4.45 17.08
N LEU A 2 -13.52 5.24 16.55
CA LEU A 2 -14.83 5.52 17.15
C LEU A 2 -15.83 4.48 16.67
N GLN A 3 -16.46 3.75 17.59
CA GLN A 3 -17.58 2.87 17.25
C GLN A 3 -18.89 3.64 17.30
N LYS A 4 -19.59 3.75 16.17
CA LYS A 4 -20.90 4.39 16.07
C LYS A 4 -21.91 3.41 15.50
N THR A 5 -23.16 3.49 15.95
CA THR A 5 -24.23 2.67 15.40
C THR A 5 -25.14 3.56 14.55
N LEU A 6 -25.06 3.43 13.24
CA LEU A 6 -25.93 4.12 12.29
C LEU A 6 -27.27 3.38 12.16
N LYS A 7 -28.36 4.12 11.97
CA LYS A 7 -29.65 3.52 11.64
C LYS A 7 -29.73 3.32 10.12
N THR A 8 -30.00 2.10 9.68
CA THR A 8 -30.34 1.80 8.29
C THR A 8 -31.83 1.54 8.15
N THR A 9 -32.32 1.56 6.91
CA THR A 9 -33.71 1.26 6.57
C THR A 9 -34.16 -0.14 7.01
N THR A 10 -33.22 -1.07 7.21
CA THR A 10 -33.49 -2.48 7.55
C THR A 10 -32.91 -2.93 8.89
N ALA A 11 -31.88 -2.27 9.43
CA ALA A 11 -31.19 -2.69 10.66
C ALA A 11 -30.39 -1.55 11.35
N LYS A 12 -29.58 -1.91 12.35
CA LYS A 12 -28.57 -1.02 12.96
C LYS A 12 -27.19 -1.43 12.46
N LEU A 13 -26.48 -0.52 11.80
CA LEU A 13 -25.13 -0.75 11.26
C LEU A 13 -24.09 -0.26 12.27
N LYS A 14 -23.23 -1.15 12.76
CA LYS A 14 -22.07 -0.74 13.57
C LYS A 14 -20.94 -0.33 12.63
N VAL A 15 -20.54 0.93 12.75
CA VAL A 15 -19.49 1.56 11.97
C VAL A 15 -18.30 1.83 12.86
N SER A 16 -17.11 1.43 12.40
CA SER A 16 -15.84 1.77 13.04
C SER A 16 -15.18 2.87 12.25
N ILE A 17 -15.10 4.06 12.83
CA ILE A 17 -14.65 5.28 12.16
C ILE A 17 -13.21 5.53 12.60
N PRO A 18 -12.26 5.68 11.67
CA PRO A 18 -10.92 6.15 12.01
C PRO A 18 -11.03 7.57 12.60
N GLU A 19 -10.41 7.82 13.75
CA GLU A 19 -10.27 9.19 14.30
C GLU A 19 -8.86 9.73 14.08
N LYS A 20 -7.89 8.83 13.98
CA LYS A 20 -6.46 9.11 13.84
C LYS A 20 -5.90 8.30 12.69
N LEU A 21 -4.78 8.75 12.11
CA LEU A 21 -4.08 7.95 11.10
C LEU A 21 -3.64 6.56 11.60
N ASP A 22 -3.41 6.40 12.90
CA ASP A 22 -3.10 5.11 13.51
C ASP A 22 -4.22 4.07 13.36
N ASP A 23 -5.45 4.53 13.09
CA ASP A 23 -6.61 3.67 12.84
C ASP A 23 -6.72 3.23 11.37
N ILE A 24 -5.93 3.82 10.47
CA ILE A 24 -5.99 3.57 9.03
C ILE A 24 -4.89 2.59 8.63
N THR A 25 -5.26 1.61 7.83
CA THR A 25 -4.33 0.62 7.27
C THR A 25 -3.76 1.08 5.92
N LEU A 26 -2.59 0.58 5.55
CA LEU A 26 -1.97 0.92 4.26
C LEU A 26 -2.86 0.50 3.08
N GLY A 27 -3.55 -0.64 3.19
CA GLY A 27 -4.49 -1.12 2.19
C GLY A 27 -5.60 -0.11 1.91
N GLN A 28 -6.21 0.45 2.96
CA GLN A 28 -7.25 1.46 2.81
C GLN A 28 -6.75 2.72 2.10
N LEU A 29 -5.50 3.17 2.36
CA LEU A 29 -4.94 4.31 1.63
C LEU A 29 -4.59 3.97 0.17
N ILE A 30 -4.13 2.75 -0.11
CA ILE A 30 -3.90 2.29 -1.48
C ILE A 30 -5.22 2.33 -2.27
N ASP A 31 -6.30 1.82 -1.68
CA ASP A 31 -7.61 1.79 -2.32
C ASP A 31 -8.15 3.21 -2.58
N LEU A 32 -7.84 4.19 -1.71
CA LEU A 32 -8.13 5.61 -1.96
C LEU A 32 -7.28 6.20 -3.10
N GLN A 33 -5.98 5.86 -3.17
CA GLN A 33 -5.08 6.38 -4.21
C GLN A 33 -5.39 5.80 -5.59
N GLU A 34 -5.80 4.53 -5.68
CA GLU A 34 -6.12 3.86 -6.95
C GLU A 34 -7.46 4.34 -7.56
N ASN A 35 -8.30 5.05 -6.79
CA ASN A 35 -9.61 5.55 -7.22
C ASN A 35 -9.66 7.09 -7.22
N PRO A 36 -9.09 7.77 -8.23
CA PRO A 36 -9.02 9.24 -8.25
C PRO A 36 -10.38 9.94 -8.40
N ASN A 37 -11.42 9.24 -8.85
CA ASN A 37 -12.78 9.77 -9.02
C ASN A 37 -13.75 9.26 -7.96
N ILE A 38 -13.23 8.93 -6.77
CA ILE A 38 -14.03 8.35 -5.69
C ILE A 38 -15.06 9.36 -5.16
N ASN A 39 -16.28 8.90 -4.94
CA ASN A 39 -17.30 9.70 -4.27
C ASN A 39 -17.10 9.67 -2.74
N ASP A 40 -17.58 10.68 -2.01
CA ASP A 40 -17.42 10.79 -0.55
C ASP A 40 -17.91 9.53 0.19
N LEU A 41 -18.99 8.93 -0.30
CA LEU A 41 -19.58 7.71 0.28
C LEU A 41 -18.69 6.47 0.06
N GLU A 42 -18.00 6.40 -1.08
CA GLU A 42 -17.01 5.35 -1.38
C GLU A 42 -15.74 5.54 -0.55
N ALA A 43 -15.29 6.79 -0.35
CA ALA A 43 -14.16 7.07 0.54
C ALA A 43 -14.46 6.66 1.99
N ILE A 44 -15.68 6.94 2.47
CA ILE A 44 -16.16 6.49 3.79
C ILE A 44 -16.24 4.95 3.84
N SER A 45 -16.71 4.31 2.78
CA SER A 45 -16.77 2.84 2.66
C SER A 45 -15.40 2.20 2.86
N ILE A 46 -14.37 2.74 2.21
CA ILE A 46 -12.99 2.26 2.32
C ILE A 46 -12.44 2.49 3.73
N LEU A 47 -12.56 3.73 4.24
CA LEU A 47 -11.97 4.11 5.53
C LEU A 47 -12.64 3.45 6.73
N ALA A 48 -13.96 3.26 6.68
CA ALA A 48 -14.70 2.55 7.72
C ALA A 48 -14.64 1.02 7.56
N ASN A 49 -14.12 0.53 6.42
CA ASN A 49 -14.13 -0.88 6.03
C ASN A 49 -15.54 -1.49 6.02
N ILE A 50 -16.47 -0.81 5.34
CA ILE A 50 -17.89 -1.18 5.27
C ILE A 50 -18.31 -1.27 3.81
N PRO A 51 -19.09 -2.30 3.41
CA PRO A 51 -19.64 -2.37 2.06
C PRO A 51 -20.45 -1.12 1.69
N LEU A 52 -20.20 -0.58 0.48
CA LEU A 52 -20.90 0.60 -0.03
C LEU A 52 -22.43 0.46 0.04
N GLN A 53 -22.93 -0.75 -0.24
CA GLN A 53 -24.36 -1.07 -0.21
C GLN A 53 -24.98 -0.83 1.17
N ASP A 54 -24.24 -1.09 2.25
CA ASP A 54 -24.73 -0.90 3.61
C ASP A 54 -24.79 0.60 3.97
N LEU A 55 -23.84 1.39 3.47
CA LEU A 55 -23.83 2.84 3.64
C LEU A 55 -24.94 3.53 2.83
N GLN A 56 -25.25 3.04 1.63
CA GLN A 56 -26.36 3.55 0.82
C GLN A 56 -27.74 3.34 1.48
N ASN A 57 -27.85 2.39 2.41
CA ASN A 57 -29.07 2.10 3.16
C ASN A 57 -29.21 2.91 4.46
N VAL A 58 -28.27 3.81 4.77
CA VAL A 58 -28.32 4.68 5.96
C VAL A 58 -29.45 5.70 5.81
N SER A 59 -30.35 5.75 6.79
CA SER A 59 -31.54 6.59 6.72
C SER A 59 -31.28 8.08 7.00
N ASP A 60 -30.18 8.40 7.70
CA ASP A 60 -29.83 9.76 8.10
C ASP A 60 -28.45 10.17 7.56
N ILE A 61 -28.46 11.06 6.57
CA ILE A 61 -27.26 11.59 5.91
C ILE A 61 -26.46 12.50 6.86
N HIS A 62 -27.08 13.12 7.88
CA HIS A 62 -26.35 13.96 8.85
C HIS A 62 -25.39 13.15 9.72
N GLU A 63 -25.69 11.87 9.95
CA GLU A 63 -24.77 10.98 10.67
C GLU A 63 -23.50 10.68 9.86
N LEU A 64 -23.57 10.75 8.52
CA LEU A 64 -22.44 10.60 7.60
C LEU A 64 -21.60 11.88 7.47
N TYR A 65 -22.19 13.07 7.58
CA TYR A 65 -21.43 14.33 7.55
C TYR A 65 -20.42 14.44 8.70
N GLN A 66 -20.73 13.87 9.86
CA GLN A 66 -19.79 13.78 10.99
C GLN A 66 -18.55 12.91 10.68
N LEU A 67 -18.58 12.15 9.58
CA LEU A 67 -17.46 11.34 9.09
C LEU A 67 -16.56 12.13 8.13
N ALA A 68 -17.07 13.18 7.48
CA ALA A 68 -16.33 13.90 6.44
C ALA A 68 -15.18 14.75 7.01
N GLU A 69 -15.38 15.40 8.16
CA GLU A 69 -14.33 16.24 8.77
C GLU A 69 -13.05 15.46 9.16
N PRO A 70 -13.13 14.31 9.87
CA PRO A 70 -11.95 13.48 10.14
C PRO A 70 -11.24 13.03 8.86
N VAL A 71 -12.00 12.71 7.81
CA VAL A 71 -11.47 12.25 6.52
C VAL A 71 -10.66 13.33 5.81
N LEU A 72 -11.17 14.57 5.77
CA LEU A 72 -10.43 15.70 5.22
C LEU A 72 -9.16 16.00 6.01
N ALA A 73 -9.22 15.90 7.35
CA ALA A 73 -8.05 16.10 8.21
C ALA A 73 -6.96 15.04 8.00
N PHE A 74 -7.29 13.84 7.49
CA PHE A 74 -6.28 12.80 7.21
C PHE A 74 -5.35 13.16 6.07
N ALA A 75 -5.79 13.89 5.04
CA ALA A 75 -4.94 14.25 3.91
C ALA A 75 -3.71 15.07 4.36
N ASP A 76 -3.93 16.08 5.20
CA ASP A 76 -2.85 16.90 5.77
C ASP A 76 -1.94 16.11 6.72
N GLN A 77 -2.53 15.24 7.54
CA GLN A 77 -1.76 14.39 8.45
C GLN A 77 -0.90 13.38 7.68
N ILE A 78 -1.39 12.80 6.57
CA ILE A 78 -0.64 11.84 5.74
C ILE A 78 0.55 12.55 5.10
N LYS A 79 0.33 13.76 4.57
CA LYS A 79 1.40 14.59 4.01
C LYS A 79 2.48 14.89 5.06
N TYR A 80 2.09 15.22 6.29
CA TYR A 80 3.05 15.45 7.36
C TYR A 80 3.79 14.16 7.75
N LEU A 81 3.08 13.06 7.90
CA LEU A 81 3.64 11.78 8.30
C LEU A 81 4.62 11.22 7.28
N PHE A 82 4.29 11.32 5.99
CA PHE A 82 5.22 10.97 4.93
C PHE A 82 6.48 11.83 5.00
N ASN A 83 6.37 13.12 5.34
CA ASN A 83 7.54 13.98 5.47
C ASN A 83 8.32 13.82 6.78
N SER A 84 7.82 13.05 7.75
CA SER A 84 8.54 12.75 8.98
C SER A 84 9.80 11.90 8.71
N ASP A 85 10.83 12.14 9.52
CA ASP A 85 12.07 11.33 9.53
C ASP A 85 12.09 10.31 10.67
N ALA A 86 11.04 10.29 11.50
CA ALA A 86 10.92 9.35 12.61
C ALA A 86 10.54 7.96 12.09
N ILE A 87 11.51 7.04 12.09
CA ILE A 87 11.31 5.64 11.70
C ILE A 87 10.98 4.81 12.96
N PRO A 88 9.86 4.08 12.98
CA PRO A 88 9.52 3.23 14.12
C PRO A 88 10.53 2.09 14.27
N GLN A 89 10.88 1.77 15.51
CA GLN A 89 11.89 0.74 15.81
C GLN A 89 11.36 -0.68 15.69
N THR A 90 10.04 -0.87 15.80
CA THR A 90 9.43 -2.21 15.80
C THR A 90 8.07 -2.18 15.12
N ILE A 91 7.78 -3.22 14.34
CA ILE A 91 6.45 -3.48 13.75
C ILE A 91 5.91 -4.80 14.27
N THR A 92 4.60 -4.87 14.45
CA THR A 92 3.92 -6.10 14.87
C THR A 92 3.11 -6.67 13.72
N PHE A 93 3.37 -7.91 13.35
CA PHE A 93 2.62 -8.66 12.35
C PHE A 93 1.69 -9.66 13.03
N ASN A 94 0.43 -9.70 12.62
CA ASN A 94 -0.53 -10.70 13.08
C ASN A 94 -0.66 -11.81 12.02
N LEU A 95 0.26 -12.76 12.04
CA LEU A 95 0.29 -13.88 11.08
C LEU A 95 -0.50 -15.08 11.63
N ALA A 96 -0.79 -16.06 10.77
CA ALA A 96 -1.53 -17.27 11.15
C ALA A 96 -0.90 -18.07 12.32
N GLY A 97 0.39 -17.85 12.61
CA GLY A 97 1.11 -18.45 13.75
C GLY A 97 1.16 -17.60 15.03
N GLY A 98 0.43 -16.47 15.09
CA GLY A 98 0.41 -15.56 16.23
C GLY A 98 0.99 -14.18 15.91
N SER A 99 0.92 -13.29 16.91
CA SER A 99 1.47 -11.94 16.80
C SER A 99 3.00 -11.96 16.94
N LYS A 100 3.70 -11.49 15.91
CA LYS A 100 5.17 -11.46 15.85
C LYS A 100 5.66 -10.03 15.78
N LYS A 101 6.44 -9.61 16.78
CA LYS A 101 7.10 -8.30 16.80
C LYS A 101 8.46 -8.40 16.10
N ILE A 102 8.69 -7.54 15.12
CA ILE A 102 9.91 -7.49 14.30
C ILE A 102 10.60 -6.16 14.54
N ASN A 103 11.91 -6.20 14.77
CA ASN A 103 12.72 -5.01 14.86
C ASN A 103 13.04 -4.48 13.46
N VAL A 104 12.80 -3.17 13.27
CA VAL A 104 13.21 -2.42 12.10
C VAL A 104 14.68 -2.07 12.30
N MET A 105 15.54 -2.54 11.40
CA MET A 105 16.98 -2.28 11.53
C MET A 105 17.27 -0.81 11.24
N SER A 106 18.14 -0.18 12.04
CA SER A 106 18.49 1.23 11.92
C SER A 106 19.16 1.61 10.61
N ASN A 107 19.81 0.65 9.94
CA ASN A 107 20.45 0.82 8.64
C ASN A 107 19.55 0.39 7.46
N LEU A 108 18.33 -0.10 7.75
CA LEU A 108 17.32 -0.60 6.79
C LEU A 108 17.90 -1.46 5.64
N SER A 109 19.00 -2.19 5.88
CA SER A 109 19.62 -3.01 4.84
C SER A 109 18.68 -4.12 4.40
N VAL A 110 18.42 -4.20 3.10
CA VAL A 110 17.62 -5.27 2.52
C VAL A 110 18.46 -6.52 2.41
N GLU A 111 18.20 -7.48 3.28
CA GLU A 111 18.80 -8.81 3.27
C GLU A 111 17.66 -9.81 3.12
N PRO A 112 17.73 -10.80 2.20
CA PRO A 112 18.88 -11.22 1.37
C PRO A 112 18.99 -10.51 0.01
N ALA A 113 20.04 -10.82 -0.76
CA ALA A 113 20.34 -10.20 -2.06
C ALA A 113 19.16 -10.20 -3.05
N GLY A 114 18.32 -11.24 -3.03
CA GLY A 114 17.10 -11.30 -3.84
C GLY A 114 16.09 -10.21 -3.48
N ALA A 115 15.82 -10.00 -2.19
CA ALA A 115 14.95 -8.92 -1.72
C ALA A 115 15.50 -7.55 -2.09
N PHE A 116 16.82 -7.36 -2.03
CA PHE A 116 17.47 -6.12 -2.43
C PHE A 116 17.33 -5.85 -3.93
N MET A 117 17.52 -6.86 -4.78
CA MET A 117 17.33 -6.73 -6.23
C MET A 117 15.88 -6.40 -6.59
N ALA A 118 14.90 -7.11 -6.01
CA ALA A 118 13.48 -6.84 -6.24
C ALA A 118 13.07 -5.44 -5.78
N THR A 119 13.49 -5.03 -4.57
CA THR A 119 13.26 -3.68 -4.04
C THR A 119 13.83 -2.60 -4.97
N ARG A 120 15.06 -2.82 -5.46
CA ARG A 120 15.70 -1.91 -6.40
C ARG A 120 14.93 -1.80 -7.71
N GLU A 121 14.41 -2.90 -8.23
CA GLU A 121 13.64 -2.91 -9.47
C GLU A 121 12.32 -2.14 -9.32
N ILE A 122 11.59 -2.35 -8.22
CA ILE A 122 10.38 -1.59 -7.90
C ILE A 122 10.66 -0.08 -7.84
N ILE A 123 11.74 0.32 -7.14
CA ILE A 123 12.13 1.73 -7.05
C ILE A 123 12.49 2.30 -8.43
N ALA A 124 13.20 1.53 -9.26
CA ALA A 124 13.60 1.97 -10.60
C ALA A 124 12.40 2.12 -11.55
N ASP A 125 11.46 1.17 -11.51
CA ASP A 125 10.21 1.23 -12.28
C ASP A 125 9.39 2.47 -11.88
N GLU A 126 9.19 2.70 -10.58
CA GLU A 126 8.46 3.86 -10.07
C GLU A 126 9.12 5.19 -10.49
N ILE A 127 10.44 5.31 -10.35
CA ILE A 127 11.17 6.50 -10.81
C ILE A 127 11.01 6.68 -12.32
N SER A 128 11.09 5.60 -13.11
CA SER A 128 10.94 5.68 -14.57
C SER A 128 9.55 6.19 -14.96
N GLU A 129 8.50 5.80 -14.25
CA GLU A 129 7.14 6.31 -14.47
C GLU A 129 7.04 7.80 -14.13
N GLN A 130 7.62 8.23 -13.01
CA GLN A 130 7.62 9.65 -12.61
C GLN A 130 8.42 10.53 -13.59
N VAL A 131 9.55 10.03 -14.11
CA VAL A 131 10.33 10.70 -15.16
C VAL A 131 9.51 10.87 -16.44
N LYS A 132 8.70 9.86 -16.82
CA LYS A 132 7.83 9.97 -18.01
C LYS A 132 6.74 11.03 -17.84
N LEU A 133 6.24 11.21 -16.61
CA LEU A 133 5.17 12.15 -16.31
C LEU A 133 5.68 13.60 -16.17
N TYR A 134 6.80 13.79 -15.48
CA TYR A 134 7.27 15.11 -15.05
C TYR A 134 8.57 15.58 -15.72
N GLY A 135 9.18 14.76 -16.59
CA GLY A 135 10.41 15.11 -17.30
C GLY A 135 11.59 15.34 -16.37
N ASP A 136 12.47 16.29 -16.70
CA ASP A 136 13.72 16.55 -15.97
C ASP A 136 13.50 17.09 -14.54
N ASP A 137 12.33 17.66 -14.25
CA ASP A 137 11.97 18.21 -12.93
C ASP A 137 11.32 17.16 -12.00
N TRP A 138 11.27 15.89 -12.39
CA TRP A 138 10.59 14.83 -11.63
C TRP A 138 10.99 14.75 -10.16
N GLN A 139 12.25 15.03 -9.83
CA GLN A 139 12.77 14.98 -8.46
C GLN A 139 12.08 15.98 -7.52
N ARG A 140 11.63 17.12 -8.04
CA ARG A 140 10.96 18.16 -7.23
C ARG A 140 9.55 17.76 -6.81
N TYR A 141 8.92 16.87 -7.56
CA TYR A 141 7.54 16.41 -7.35
C TYR A 141 7.47 14.94 -6.94
N TYR A 142 8.62 14.28 -6.74
CA TYR A 142 8.69 12.86 -6.54
C TYR A 142 8.02 12.44 -5.22
N ASN A 143 6.88 11.77 -5.35
CA ASN A 143 6.21 11.04 -4.28
C ASN A 143 5.98 9.61 -4.77
N PRO A 144 6.61 8.59 -4.17
CA PRO A 144 6.42 7.21 -4.59
C PRO A 144 4.97 6.78 -4.37
N SER A 145 4.44 5.97 -5.28
CA SER A 145 3.12 5.37 -5.10
C SER A 145 3.04 4.55 -3.81
N LEU A 146 1.86 4.52 -3.17
CA LEU A 146 1.61 3.71 -1.97
C LEU A 146 1.73 2.22 -2.28
N LYS A 147 1.45 1.85 -3.54
CA LYS A 147 1.65 0.51 -4.07
C LYS A 147 3.12 0.12 -4.09
N ALA A 148 3.99 0.96 -4.64
CA ALA A 148 5.44 0.73 -4.62
C ALA A 148 5.96 0.67 -3.17
N CYS A 149 5.47 1.54 -2.29
CA CYS A 149 5.77 1.47 -0.85
C CYS A 149 5.39 0.11 -0.25
N CYS A 150 4.18 -0.38 -0.53
CA CYS A 150 3.72 -1.69 -0.05
C CYS A 150 4.58 -2.85 -0.57
N GLN A 151 4.96 -2.83 -1.85
CA GLN A 151 5.77 -3.87 -2.47
C GLN A 151 7.18 -3.91 -1.86
N VAL A 152 7.85 -2.76 -1.75
CA VAL A 152 9.18 -2.66 -1.15
C VAL A 152 9.17 -3.22 0.28
N LEU A 153 8.18 -2.85 1.08
CA LEU A 153 8.04 -3.34 2.45
C LEU A 153 7.75 -4.85 2.50
N ALA A 154 7.03 -5.40 1.54
CA ALA A 154 6.75 -6.83 1.48
C ALA A 154 8.05 -7.63 1.26
N HIS A 155 8.89 -7.23 0.30
CA HIS A 155 10.19 -7.86 0.09
C HIS A 155 11.12 -7.68 1.29
N TYR A 156 11.08 -6.52 1.96
CA TYR A 156 11.89 -6.25 3.14
C TYR A 156 11.49 -7.11 4.35
N PHE A 157 10.20 -7.20 4.67
CA PHE A 157 9.73 -7.87 5.88
C PHE A 157 9.49 -9.37 5.70
N TYR A 158 9.29 -9.88 4.49
CA TYR A 158 8.91 -11.28 4.26
C TYR A 158 9.78 -12.28 5.03
N CYS A 159 11.11 -12.24 4.85
CA CYS A 159 12.01 -13.21 5.50
C CYS A 159 11.99 -13.08 7.03
N ARG A 160 11.91 -11.85 7.54
CA ARG A 160 11.95 -11.58 8.98
C ARG A 160 10.62 -11.95 9.66
N ALA A 161 9.51 -11.71 8.98
CA ALA A 161 8.18 -12.00 9.47
C ALA A 161 7.90 -13.49 9.46
N THR A 162 8.17 -14.15 8.33
CA THR A 162 7.87 -15.57 8.16
C THR A 162 8.96 -16.50 8.72
N GLY A 163 10.21 -16.02 8.81
CA GLY A 163 11.37 -16.86 9.13
C GLY A 163 11.77 -17.82 7.99
N LYS A 164 11.13 -17.71 6.82
CA LYS A 164 11.41 -18.55 5.65
C LYS A 164 12.58 -17.98 4.82
N PRO A 165 13.27 -18.83 4.03
CA PRO A 165 14.21 -18.34 3.03
C PRO A 165 13.48 -17.46 2.00
N TYR A 166 14.19 -16.49 1.42
CA TYR A 166 13.58 -15.57 0.46
C TYR A 166 13.04 -16.30 -0.77
N ASN A 167 11.78 -16.03 -1.05
CA ASN A 167 11.08 -16.43 -2.25
C ASN A 167 10.35 -15.19 -2.77
N GLU A 168 10.65 -14.79 -4.00
CA GLU A 168 10.08 -13.58 -4.61
C GLU A 168 8.56 -13.66 -4.73
N TYR A 169 8.01 -14.81 -5.12
CA TYR A 169 6.56 -15.00 -5.27
C TYR A 169 5.83 -14.93 -3.92
N GLU A 170 6.36 -15.58 -2.90
CA GLU A 170 5.78 -15.51 -1.55
C GLU A 170 5.93 -14.11 -0.95
N ALA A 171 7.01 -13.39 -1.29
CA ALA A 171 7.18 -12.00 -0.88
C ALA A 171 6.19 -11.05 -1.57
N GLU A 172 5.85 -11.30 -2.84
CA GLU A 172 4.78 -10.57 -3.54
C GLU A 172 3.41 -10.84 -2.89
N GLU A 173 3.10 -12.10 -2.58
CA GLU A 173 1.86 -12.46 -1.86
C GLU A 173 1.79 -11.81 -0.47
N PHE A 174 2.94 -11.63 0.18
CA PHE A 174 3.07 -10.99 1.49
C PHE A 174 2.65 -9.52 1.49
N THR A 175 2.49 -8.88 0.33
CA THR A 175 1.87 -7.54 0.23
C THR A 175 0.49 -7.49 0.88
N THR A 176 -0.27 -8.59 0.86
CA THR A 176 -1.58 -8.69 1.53
C THR A 176 -1.48 -8.52 3.04
N GLU A 177 -0.40 -8.99 3.66
CA GLU A 177 -0.15 -8.80 5.10
C GLU A 177 0.35 -7.39 5.39
N ILE A 178 1.18 -6.81 4.52
CA ILE A 178 1.63 -5.42 4.63
C ILE A 178 0.46 -4.44 4.53
N LYS A 179 -0.53 -4.71 3.67
CA LYS A 179 -1.74 -3.89 3.54
C LYS A 179 -2.52 -3.77 4.85
N LYS A 180 -2.43 -4.75 5.76
CA LYS A 180 -3.13 -4.73 7.06
C LYS A 180 -2.42 -3.87 8.11
N LEU A 181 -1.16 -3.51 7.88
CA LEU A 181 -0.40 -2.69 8.82
C LEU A 181 -0.90 -1.25 8.82
N ARG A 182 -0.70 -0.57 9.96
CA ARG A 182 -1.07 0.83 10.13
C ARG A 182 -0.18 1.72 9.29
N VAL A 183 -0.77 2.72 8.66
CA VAL A 183 -0.07 3.71 7.82
C VAL A 183 1.10 4.36 8.55
N THR A 184 0.89 4.69 9.82
CA THR A 184 1.87 5.40 10.64
C THR A 184 3.11 4.59 10.96
N GLU A 185 3.00 3.26 10.93
CA GLU A 185 4.11 2.34 11.17
C GLU A 185 4.92 2.09 9.90
N VAL A 186 4.28 2.11 8.74
CA VAL A 186 4.89 1.63 7.49
C VAL A 186 5.41 2.71 6.57
N LEU A 187 4.71 3.86 6.48
CA LEU A 187 5.09 4.92 5.54
C LEU A 187 6.47 5.55 5.82
N PRO A 188 6.84 5.82 7.09
CA PRO A 188 8.18 6.37 7.36
C PRO A 188 9.30 5.42 6.93
N ILE A 189 9.07 4.11 7.06
CA ILE A 189 10.02 3.07 6.64
C ILE A 189 10.11 3.02 5.12
N SER A 190 8.97 3.02 4.42
CA SER A 190 8.97 2.96 2.96
C SER A 190 9.67 4.17 2.35
N LYS A 191 9.38 5.39 2.84
CA LYS A 191 10.06 6.61 2.39
C LYS A 191 11.57 6.49 2.46
N HIS A 192 12.11 5.92 3.54
CA HIS A 192 13.56 5.76 3.67
C HIS A 192 14.17 4.93 2.52
N PHE A 193 13.46 3.91 2.02
CA PHE A 193 13.92 3.17 0.85
C PHE A 193 13.98 4.04 -0.40
N PHE A 194 13.03 4.96 -0.59
CA PHE A 194 13.03 5.83 -1.76
C PHE A 194 13.99 7.02 -1.64
N THR A 195 14.25 7.52 -0.42
CA THR A 195 15.17 8.66 -0.18
C THR A 195 16.63 8.27 -0.06
N CYS A 196 16.94 7.10 0.52
CA CYS A 196 18.33 6.64 0.69
C CYS A 196 18.85 5.85 -0.52
N TYR A 197 17.97 5.35 -1.39
CA TYR A 197 18.37 4.59 -2.58
C TYR A 197 18.14 5.25 -3.97
N PRO A 198 18.05 6.59 -4.15
CA PRO A 198 17.97 7.17 -5.49
C PRO A 198 19.26 6.96 -6.29
N ALA A 199 20.39 6.62 -5.66
CA ALA A 199 21.62 6.20 -6.34
C ALA A 199 21.50 4.84 -7.08
N LEU A 200 20.47 4.03 -6.78
CA LEU A 200 20.18 2.77 -7.47
C LEU A 200 19.43 2.96 -8.80
N SER A 201 18.88 4.15 -9.04
CA SER A 201 18.24 4.55 -10.31
C SER A 201 19.22 4.57 -11.48
N LYS A 202 20.53 4.53 -11.22
CA LYS A 202 21.51 4.32 -12.29
C LYS A 202 21.19 2.99 -12.96
N PRO A 203 20.83 3.00 -14.26
CA PRO A 203 20.49 1.78 -14.97
C PRO A 203 21.75 0.93 -15.02
N LYS A 204 21.84 -0.12 -14.21
CA LYS A 204 22.71 -1.23 -14.58
C LYS A 204 21.92 -1.99 -15.60
N THR A 205 22.44 -1.99 -16.83
CA THR A 205 22.05 -2.81 -17.98
C THR A 205 22.12 -4.30 -17.60
N GLY A 206 21.23 -4.73 -16.71
CA GLY A 206 21.12 -6.10 -16.24
C GLY A 206 20.17 -6.85 -17.15
N TYR A 207 20.63 -7.98 -17.66
CA TYR A 207 19.86 -8.93 -18.47
C TYR A 207 18.46 -9.27 -17.91
N TRP A 208 18.26 -9.06 -16.61
CA TRP A 208 17.00 -9.24 -15.88
C TRP A 208 15.87 -8.30 -16.31
N HIS A 209 16.13 -7.04 -16.64
CA HIS A 209 15.08 -6.13 -17.15
C HIS A 209 14.42 -6.64 -18.44
N ARG A 210 15.20 -7.27 -19.33
CA ARG A 210 14.66 -7.87 -20.57
C ARG A 210 13.90 -9.15 -20.30
N LEU A 211 14.27 -9.89 -19.26
CA LEU A 211 13.59 -11.12 -18.89
C LEU A 211 12.24 -10.80 -18.22
N LEU A 212 12.22 -9.86 -17.27
CA LEU A 212 11.01 -9.48 -16.52
C LEU A 212 9.97 -8.77 -17.40
N GLN A 213 10.43 -7.90 -18.31
CA GLN A 213 9.55 -7.24 -19.29
C GLN A 213 8.96 -8.26 -20.29
N ARG A 214 9.74 -9.27 -20.71
CA ARG A 214 9.22 -10.39 -21.50
C ARG A 214 8.24 -11.26 -20.71
N TRP A 215 8.41 -11.36 -19.39
CA TRP A 215 7.56 -12.16 -18.52
C TRP A 215 6.23 -11.47 -18.17
N ARG A 216 6.22 -10.17 -17.87
CA ARG A 216 4.97 -9.37 -17.72
C ARG A 216 4.14 -9.42 -19.00
N ASN A 217 4.79 -9.33 -20.16
CA ASN A 217 4.13 -9.50 -21.46
C ASN A 217 3.64 -10.95 -21.69
N GLY A 218 4.37 -11.95 -21.17
CA GLY A 218 3.97 -13.36 -21.21
C GLY A 218 2.76 -13.70 -20.34
N GLN A 219 2.60 -13.04 -19.18
CA GLN A 219 1.41 -13.16 -18.34
C GLN A 219 0.18 -12.54 -19.02
N ALA A 220 0.29 -11.34 -19.59
CA ALA A 220 -0.78 -10.72 -20.37
C ALA A 220 -1.23 -11.56 -21.58
N TYR A 221 -0.30 -12.32 -22.18
CA TYR A 221 -0.59 -13.24 -23.28
C TYR A 221 -1.28 -14.54 -22.83
N LYS A 222 -1.09 -14.97 -21.57
CA LYS A 222 -1.80 -16.13 -21.00
C LYS A 222 -3.23 -15.76 -20.60
N THR A 223 -3.47 -14.57 -20.06
CA THR A 223 -4.82 -14.08 -19.72
C THR A 223 -5.69 -13.83 -20.96
N SER A 224 -5.10 -13.42 -22.09
CA SER A 224 -5.83 -13.25 -23.34
C SER A 224 -6.17 -14.58 -24.04
N LYS A 225 -5.35 -15.62 -23.85
CA LYS A 225 -5.66 -16.97 -24.36
C LYS A 225 -6.75 -17.69 -23.57
N SER A 226 -6.92 -17.41 -22.27
CA SER A 226 -8.00 -18.00 -21.46
C SER A 226 -9.38 -17.37 -21.70
N LEU A 227 -9.48 -16.27 -22.43
CA LEU A 227 -10.73 -15.61 -22.81
C LEU A 227 -11.31 -16.10 -24.15
N ASN A 228 -10.61 -16.96 -24.87
CA ASN A 228 -11.12 -17.60 -26.08
C ASN A 228 -11.59 -19.04 -25.78
N ILE A 229 -12.70 -19.16 -25.05
CA ILE A 229 -13.51 -20.39 -25.03
C ILE A 229 -14.76 -20.11 -25.86
N SER A 230 -14.73 -20.65 -27.07
CA SER A 230 -15.80 -21.37 -27.76
C SER A 230 -17.24 -20.92 -27.51
N THR A 231 -17.82 -20.24 -28.51
CA THR A 231 -19.25 -20.40 -28.82
C THR A 231 -19.39 -21.41 -29.96
N PRO A 232 -20.37 -22.34 -29.89
CA PRO A 232 -20.57 -23.43 -30.84
C PRO A 232 -20.97 -22.96 -32.25
#